data_AF-A0A1X0Q6N8-F1
#
_entry.id   AF-A0A1X0Q6N8-F1
#
_cell.length_a   1.000
_cell.length_b   1.000
_cell.length_c   1.000
_cell.angle_alpha   90.00
_cell.angle_beta   90.00
_cell.angle_gamma   90.00
#
_symmetry.space_group_name_H-M   'P 1'
#
loop_
_entity.id
_entity.type
_entity.pdbx_description
1 polymer ?
#
loop_
_entity_poly.entity_id
_entity_poly.type
_entity_poly.pdbx_seq_one_letter_code
_entity_poly.pdbx_strand_id
1 'polypeptide(L)' 'MVWGAISYYGVSDLVFIEDKMTGGEYKTIVVRHLFKFTRKHQIDDFIFIQDNDPKQHQVFL' A
#
# COMPACT_ATOMS: atom_id res chain seq x y z
N MET A 1 3.13 10.19 -9.74
CA MET A 1 3.81 9.00 -9.16
C MET A 1 2.91 7.78 -9.29
N VAL A 2 3.42 6.56 -9.17
CA VAL A 2 2.58 5.34 -9.16
C VAL A 2 2.89 4.56 -7.88
N TRP A 3 1.84 4.05 -7.24
CA TRP A 3 1.95 3.10 -6.14
C TRP A 3 1.34 1.76 -6.54
N GLY A 4 1.95 0.67 -6.09
CA GLY A 4 1.44 -0.68 -6.23
C GLY A 4 2.13 -1.61 -5.24
N ALA A 5 1.51 -2.75 -4.99
CA ALA A 5 2.08 -3.85 -4.22
C ALA A 5 2.27 -5.08 -5.12
N ILE A 6 3.26 -5.90 -4.78
CA ILE A 6 3.55 -7.15 -5.49
C ILE A 6 3.70 -8.28 -4.47
N SER A 7 3.28 -9.48 -4.88
CA SER A 7 3.51 -10.73 -4.16
C SER A 7 3.73 -11.87 -5.15
N TYR A 8 3.93 -13.08 -4.64
CA TYR A 8 3.91 -14.30 -5.45
C TYR A 8 2.63 -14.43 -6.30
N TYR A 9 1.49 -13.94 -5.81
CA TYR A 9 0.19 -14.02 -6.50
C TYR A 9 -0.01 -12.94 -7.58
N GLY A 10 0.98 -12.08 -7.80
CA GLY A 10 0.95 -11.02 -8.81
C GLY A 10 0.96 -9.62 -8.22
N VAL A 11 0.46 -8.66 -8.99
CA VAL A 11 0.51 -7.22 -8.71
C VAL A 11 -0.88 -6.70 -8.32
N SER A 12 -0.93 -5.77 -7.37
CA SER A 12 -2.17 -5.07 -7.00
C SER A 12 -2.65 -4.14 -8.10
N ASP A 13 -3.87 -3.61 -7.95
CA ASP A 13 -4.31 -2.45 -8.72
C ASP A 13 -3.26 -1.32 -8.60
N LEU A 14 -2.83 -0.75 -9.73
CA LEU A 14 -1.91 0.39 -9.74
C LEU A 14 -2.66 1.68 -9.43
N VAL A 15 -2.13 2.45 -8.48
CA VAL A 15 -2.69 3.73 -8.06
C VAL A 15 -1.85 4.85 -8.67
N PHE A 16 -2.44 5.61 -9.58
CA PHE A 16 -1.83 6.80 -10.16
C PHE A 16 -2.05 7.97 -9.20
N ILE A 17 -0.95 8.62 -8.82
CA ILE A 17 -0.94 9.75 -7.89
C ILE A 17 -0.54 10.98 -8.69
N GLU A 18 -1.41 11.98 -8.72
CA GLU A 18 -1.23 13.19 -9.53
C GLU A 18 -0.10 14.07 -8.99
N ASP A 19 0.00 14.20 -7.67
CA ASP A 19 0.96 15.09 -6.98
C ASP A 19 1.85 14.38 -5.95
N LYS A 20 2.53 15.15 -5.10
CA LYS A 20 3.35 14.63 -4.00
C LYS A 20 2.47 13.97 -2.94
N MET A 21 2.63 12.67 -2.77
CA MET A 21 1.92 11.90 -1.76
C MET A 21 2.26 12.33 -0.33
N THR A 22 1.24 12.63 0.46
CA THR A 22 1.29 12.88 1.91
C THR A 22 1.20 11.57 2.72
N GLY A 23 1.53 11.62 4.01
CA GLY A 23 1.38 10.44 4.89
C GLY A 23 -0.07 9.98 5.06
N GLY A 24 -1.04 10.90 5.03
CA GLY A 24 -2.47 10.55 5.09
C GLY A 24 -2.97 9.84 3.84
N GLU A 25 -2.54 10.32 2.67
CA GLU A 25 -2.81 9.65 1.39
C GLU A 25 -2.14 8.27 1.34
N TYR A 26 -0.91 8.16 1.83
CA TYR A 26 -0.21 6.88 1.92
C TYR A 26 -1.02 5.83 2.71
N LYS A 27 -1.49 6.19 3.91
CA LYS A 27 -2.34 5.31 4.73
C LYS A 27 -3.62 4.91 4.00
N THR A 28 -4.27 5.87 3.36
CA THR A 28 -5.49 5.64 2.60
C THR A 28 -5.25 4.65 1.46
N ILE A 29 -4.12 4.79 0.74
CA ILE A 29 -3.73 3.89 -0.33
C ILE A 29 -3.50 2.47 0.21
N VAL A 30 -2.71 2.33 1.28
CA VAL A 30 -2.45 1.02 1.92
C VAL A 30 -3.77 0.37 2.36
N VAL A 31 -4.62 1.08 3.10
CA VAL A 31 -5.87 0.51 3.62
C VAL A 31 -6.81 0.06 2.50
N ARG A 32 -6.93 0.87 1.45
CA ARG A 32 -7.87 0.62 0.35
C ARG A 32 -7.37 -0.42 -0.65
N HIS A 33 -6.08 -0.43 -0.97
CA HIS A 33 -5.56 -1.22 -2.09
C HIS A 33 -4.76 -2.43 -1.64
N LEU A 34 -3.89 -2.32 -0.62
CA LEU A 34 -3.12 -3.47 -0.13
C LEU A 34 -4.05 -4.52 0.47
N PHE A 35 -4.88 -4.16 1.44
CA PHE A 35 -5.76 -5.15 2.09
C PHE A 35 -6.85 -5.69 1.16
N LYS A 36 -7.28 -4.92 0.16
CA LYS A 36 -8.18 -5.43 -0.90
C LYS A 36 -7.47 -6.51 -1.71
N PHE A 37 -6.21 -6.28 -2.08
CA PHE A 37 -5.40 -7.25 -2.79
C PHE A 37 -5.16 -8.51 -1.96
N THR A 38 -4.76 -8.39 -0.68
CA THR A 38 -4.52 -9.57 0.17
C THR A 38 -5.79 -10.39 0.38
N ARG A 39 -6.95 -9.75 0.63
CA ARG A 39 -8.24 -10.46 0.73
C ARG A 39 -8.61 -11.18 -0.56
N LYS A 40 -8.41 -10.54 -1.73
CA LYS A 40 -8.70 -11.16 -3.04
C LYS A 40 -7.90 -12.45 -3.25
N HIS A 41 -6.68 -12.48 -2.75
CA HIS A 41 -5.76 -13.60 -2.92
C HIS A 41 -5.65 -14.50 -1.67
N GLN A 42 -6.51 -14.30 -0.66
CA GLN A 42 -6.51 -15.07 0.60
C GLN A 42 -5.12 -15.13 1.25
N ILE A 43 -4.42 -13.99 1.26
CA ILE A 43 -3.10 -13.86 1.87
C ILE A 43 -3.28 -13.41 3.32
N ASP A 44 -3.35 -14.38 4.22
CA ASP A 44 -3.40 -14.17 5.66
C ASP A 44 -1.96 -14.09 6.23
N ASP A 45 -1.80 -13.38 7.36
CA ASP A 45 -0.53 -13.24 8.11
C ASP A 45 0.72 -12.87 7.27
N PHE A 46 0.54 -11.97 6.30
CA PHE A 46 1.61 -11.57 5.38
C PHE A 46 2.62 -10.60 5.99
N ILE A 47 3.85 -10.67 5.48
CA ILE A 47 4.90 -9.68 5.76
C ILE A 47 4.77 -8.53 4.76
N PHE A 48 4.58 -7.32 5.26
CA PHE A 48 4.60 -6.10 4.44
C PHE A 48 6.00 -5.49 4.41
N ILE A 49 6.55 -5.29 3.21
CA ILE A 49 7.87 -4.68 2.98
C ILE A 49 7.68 -3.37 2.20
N GLN A 50 8.33 -2.31 2.68
CA GLN A 50 8.36 -0.98 2.10
C GLN A 50 9.74 -0.34 2.40
N ASP A 51 10.03 0.81 1.79
CA ASP A 51 11.19 1.64 2.14
C ASP A 51 10.99 2.34 3.50
N ASN A 52 11.90 3.27 3.85
CA ASN A 52 11.92 3.96 5.15
C ASN A 52 11.56 5.45 5.01
N ASP A 53 10.61 5.78 4.14
CA ASP A 53 10.22 7.18 3.92
C ASP A 53 9.57 7.78 5.19
N PRO A 54 9.94 9.01 5.60
CA PRO A 54 9.35 9.66 6.78
C PRO A 54 7.81 9.67 6.80
N LYS A 55 7.16 9.74 5.63
CA LYS A 55 5.69 9.76 5.52
C LYS A 55 5.03 8.47 6.01
N GLN A 56 5.77 7.36 6.03
CA GLN A 56 5.28 6.03 6.43
C GLN A 56 5.24 5.86 7.96
N HIS A 57 5.92 6.73 8.71
CA HIS A 57 6.02 6.67 10.17
C HIS A 57 4.93 7.48 10.87
N GLN A 58 3.97 8.04 10.14
CA GLN A 58 2.85 8.75 10.74
C GLN A 58 1.92 7.75 11.44
N VAL A 59 1.69 7.93 12.75
CA VAL A 59 0.88 7.05 13.61
C VAL A 59 -0.50 6.78 12.99
N PHE A 60 -0.88 5.51 12.81
CA PHE A 60 -2.27 5.12 12.53
C PHE A 60 -3.11 5.44 13.77
N LEU A 61 -3.68 6.65 13.84
CA LEU A 61 -4.72 7.02 14.81
C LEU A 61 -6.08 6.62 14.26
#